data_AF-A0A2E9D9Y4-F1
#
_entry.id   AF-A0A2E9D9Y4-F1
#
_cell.length_a   1.000
_cell.length_b   1.000
_cell.length_c   1.000
_cell.angle_alpha   90.00
_cell.angle_beta   90.00
_cell.angle_gamma   90.00
#
_symmetry.space_group_name_H-M   'P 1'
#
loop_
_entity.id
_entity.type
_entity.pdbx_description
1 polymer ?
#
loop_
_entity_poly.entity_id
_entity_poly.type
_entity_poly.pdbx_seq_one_letter_code
_entity_poly.pdbx_strand_id
1 'polypeptide(L)'
;MLEHKGMRWGYVFLKSPTHLDKEDIFDVMRDAVEMYLDGDRERELKESFYEGKLYTQNKYELIGALGGQRFDAEIETNKGKDVLTFLVSEQTSGMGSYISQN
;
A
#
# COMPACT_ATOMS: atom_id res chain seq x y z
N MET A 1 18.02 1.15 -16.10
CA MET A 1 18.35 1.95 -14.90
C MET A 1 17.25 3.01 -14.81
N LEU A 2 16.27 2.81 -13.93
CA LEU A 2 15.16 3.75 -13.76
C LEU A 2 15.71 5.04 -13.14
N GLU A 3 15.71 6.13 -13.91
CA GLU A 3 16.04 7.47 -13.40
C GLU A 3 15.00 7.84 -12.33
N HIS A 4 15.41 7.87 -11.06
CA HIS A 4 14.54 8.29 -9.96
C HIS A 4 14.29 9.80 -10.03
N LYS A 5 13.30 10.21 -10.83
CA LYS A 5 12.79 11.59 -10.86
C LYS A 5 11.91 11.86 -9.63
N GLY A 6 12.50 11.92 -8.43
CA GLY A 6 11.84 12.47 -7.24
C GLY A 6 10.42 11.95 -6.94
N MET A 7 10.15 10.67 -7.19
CA MET A 7 8.83 10.06 -7.00
C MET A 7 8.53 9.93 -5.51
N ARG A 8 7.45 10.57 -5.04
CA ARG A 8 6.90 10.35 -3.69
C ARG A 8 5.72 9.39 -3.81
N TRP A 9 5.63 8.41 -2.92
CA TRP A 9 4.49 7.49 -2.87
C TRP A 9 3.49 7.97 -1.83
N GLY A 10 2.24 8.17 -2.25
CA GLY A 10 1.13 8.51 -1.38
C GLY A 10 0.30 7.26 -1.06
N TYR A 11 -0.06 7.12 0.22
CA TYR A 11 -0.87 6.01 0.69
C TYR A 11 -2.14 6.50 1.39
N VAL A 12 -3.27 5.85 1.14
CA VAL A 12 -4.55 6.13 1.81
C VAL A 12 -5.14 4.84 2.35
N PHE A 13 -5.24 4.71 3.68
CA PHE A 13 -5.79 3.52 4.31
C PHE A 13 -7.32 3.53 4.28
N LEU A 14 -7.91 2.47 3.75
CA LEU A 14 -9.36 2.24 3.74
C LEU A 14 -9.77 1.34 4.89
N LYS A 15 -8.89 0.39 5.24
CA LYS A 15 -9.02 -0.51 6.37
C LYS A 15 -7.64 -0.77 6.94
N SER A 16 -7.46 -0.44 8.21
CA SER A 16 -6.20 -0.68 8.91
C SER A 16 -6.22 -2.04 9.62
N PRO A 17 -5.09 -2.77 9.62
CA PRO A 17 -4.94 -3.99 10.40
C PRO A 17 -4.89 -3.67 11.90
N THR A 18 -5.24 -4.66 12.73
CA THR A 18 -5.35 -4.51 14.19
C THR A 18 -4.27 -5.27 14.97
N HIS A 19 -3.66 -6.25 14.34
CA HIS A 19 -2.71 -7.20 14.91
C HIS A 19 -1.30 -7.08 14.33
N LEU A 20 -1.13 -6.35 13.22
CA LEU A 20 0.17 -5.95 12.67
C LEU A 20 0.73 -4.72 13.36
N ASP A 21 2.03 -4.71 13.58
CA ASP A 21 2.72 -3.52 14.03
C ASP A 21 2.99 -2.55 12.86
N LYS A 22 3.54 -1.38 13.18
CA LYS A 22 3.75 -0.34 12.19
C LYS A 22 4.84 -0.72 11.18
N GLU A 23 5.87 -1.44 11.62
CA GLU A 23 7.01 -1.82 10.78
C GLU A 23 6.55 -2.84 9.73
N ASP A 24 5.79 -3.85 10.15
CA ASP A 24 5.17 -4.84 9.26
C ASP A 24 4.23 -4.17 8.23
N ILE A 25 3.43 -3.18 8.66
CA ILE A 25 2.57 -2.43 7.74
C ILE A 25 3.40 -1.71 6.68
N PHE A 26 4.54 -1.12 7.05
CA PHE A 26 5.43 -0.46 6.09
C PHE A 26 6.03 -1.44 5.08
N ASP A 27 6.37 -2.66 5.51
CA ASP A 27 6.86 -3.69 4.59
C ASP A 27 5.80 -4.10 3.57
N VAL A 28 4.55 -4.31 4.00
CA VAL A 28 3.44 -4.59 3.07
C VAL A 28 3.21 -3.42 2.09
N MET A 29 3.36 -2.18 2.56
CA MET A 29 3.24 -0.99 1.70
C MET A 29 4.37 -0.89 0.67
N ARG A 30 5.62 -1.19 1.08
CA ARG A 30 6.77 -1.25 0.17
C ARG A 30 6.52 -2.28 -0.93
N ASP A 31 6.10 -3.49 -0.54
CA ASP A 31 5.84 -4.58 -1.48
C ASP A 31 4.72 -4.21 -2.46
N ALA A 32 3.70 -3.47 -2.02
CA ALA A 32 2.64 -2.97 -2.91
C ALA A 32 3.17 -1.95 -3.93
N VAL A 33 4.12 -1.10 -3.55
CA VAL A 33 4.77 -0.18 -4.50
C VAL A 33 5.61 -0.94 -5.52
N GLU A 34 6.37 -1.95 -5.09
CA GLU A 34 7.11 -2.81 -6.02
C GLU A 34 6.15 -3.50 -6.99
N MET A 35 5.07 -4.10 -6.49
CA MET A 35 4.04 -4.70 -7.32
C MET A 35 3.41 -3.71 -8.31
N TYR A 36 3.15 -2.47 -7.87
CA TYR A 36 2.65 -1.41 -8.74
C TYR A 36 3.63 -1.11 -9.89
N LEU A 37 4.92 -1.01 -9.58
CA LEU A 37 5.96 -0.70 -10.56
C LEU A 37 6.19 -1.84 -11.55
N ASP A 38 6.12 -3.08 -11.07
CA ASP A 38 6.34 -4.29 -11.88
C ASP A 38 5.07 -4.73 -12.64
N GLY A 39 3.90 -4.21 -12.25
CA GLY A 39 2.61 -4.60 -12.82
C GLY A 39 2.07 -5.93 -12.26
N ASP A 40 2.59 -6.37 -11.12
CA ASP A 40 2.18 -7.58 -10.43
C ASP A 40 0.78 -7.45 -9.84
N ARG A 41 0.02 -8.54 -9.90
CA ARG A 41 -1.35 -8.60 -9.35
C ARG A 41 -1.44 -9.23 -7.97
N GLU A 42 -0.47 -10.06 -7.62
CA GLU A 42 -0.49 -10.85 -6.41
C GLU A 42 0.93 -11.20 -5.94
N ARG A 43 1.13 -11.21 -4.63
CA ARG A 43 2.37 -11.64 -3.98
C ARG A 43 2.05 -12.36 -2.67
N GLU A 44 2.69 -13.49 -2.43
CA GLU A 44 2.68 -14.15 -1.12
C GLU A 44 3.57 -13.38 -0.14
N LEU A 45 3.07 -13.18 1.08
CA LEU A 45 3.81 -12.57 2.18
C LEU A 45 4.22 -13.68 3.16
N LYS A 46 5.51 -13.78 3.47
CA LYS A 46 6.04 -14.77 4.43
C LYS A 46 7.15 -14.13 5.26
N GLU A 47 6.73 -13.46 6.32
CA GLU A 47 7.63 -12.83 7.27
C GLU A 47 7.71 -13.64 8.56
N SER A 48 8.63 -13.25 9.46
CA SER A 48 8.85 -13.99 10.71
C SER A 48 7.66 -14.00 11.66
N PHE A 49 6.78 -12.98 11.58
CA PHE A 49 5.67 -12.78 12.52
C PHE A 49 4.28 -12.81 11.88
N TYR A 50 4.21 -12.84 10.54
CA TYR A 50 2.96 -12.93 9.81
C TYR A 50 3.17 -13.61 8.45
N GLU A 51 2.10 -14.21 7.94
CA GLU A 51 2.02 -14.71 6.57
C GLU A 51 0.74 -14.22 5.91
N GLY A 52 0.68 -14.25 4.59
CA GLY A 52 -0.52 -13.81 3.90
C GLY A 52 -0.35 -13.61 2.42
N LYS A 53 -1.23 -12.78 1.88
CA LYS A 53 -1.30 -12.48 0.46
C LYS A 53 -1.63 -11.01 0.26
N LEU A 54 -0.80 -10.34 -0.53
CA LEU A 54 -1.02 -9.00 -1.03
C LEU A 54 -1.50 -9.09 -2.47
N TYR A 55 -2.55 -8.36 -2.82
CA TYR A 55 -3.11 -8.41 -4.17
C TYR A 55 -3.78 -7.11 -4.59
N THR A 56 -3.98 -6.98 -5.90
CA THR A 56 -4.63 -5.85 -6.53
C THR A 56 -5.40 -6.30 -7.76
N GLN A 57 -6.52 -5.62 -8.04
CA GLN A 57 -7.27 -5.78 -9.27
C GLN A 57 -6.85 -4.78 -10.35
N ASN A 58 -5.76 -4.03 -10.13
CA ASN A 58 -5.33 -2.88 -10.94
C ASN A 58 -6.42 -1.81 -11.10
N LYS A 59 -7.32 -1.74 -10.11
CA LYS A 59 -8.40 -0.78 -10.08
C LYS A 59 -7.93 0.51 -9.42
N TYR A 60 -8.09 1.62 -10.12
CA TYR A 60 -7.89 2.95 -9.54
C TYR A 60 -9.17 3.38 -8.82
N GLU A 61 -9.05 3.85 -7.58
CA GLU A 61 -10.15 4.36 -6.77
C GLU A 61 -9.87 5.81 -6.33
N LEU A 62 -10.94 6.56 -6.06
CA LEU A 62 -10.90 7.95 -5.64
C LEU A 62 -11.71 8.12 -4.34
N ILE A 63 -11.09 8.73 -3.34
CA ILE A 63 -11.71 9.11 -2.06
C ILE A 63 -11.48 10.60 -1.84
N GLY A 64 -12.54 11.38 -2.00
CA GLY A 64 -12.44 12.83 -2.04
C GLY A 64 -11.56 13.28 -3.20
N ALA A 65 -10.48 14.00 -2.89
CA ALA A 65 -9.48 14.44 -3.86
C ALA A 65 -8.26 13.51 -3.97
N LEU A 66 -8.19 12.45 -3.16
CA LEU A 66 -7.07 11.51 -3.13
C LEU A 66 -7.45 10.28 -3.95
N GLY A 67 -6.56 9.82 -4.82
CA GLY A 67 -6.79 8.62 -5.60
C GLY A 67 -5.53 7.78 -5.71
N GLY A 68 -5.72 6.50 -6.01
CA GLY A 68 -4.63 5.55 -6.18
C GLY A 68 -5.13 4.18 -6.61
N GLN A 69 -4.19 3.31 -6.97
CA GLN A 69 -4.47 1.90 -7.20
C GLN A 69 -4.77 1.22 -5.86
N ARG A 70 -5.87 0.48 -5.80
CA ARG A 70 -6.25 -0.26 -4.61
C ARG A 70 -5.41 -1.53 -4.44
N PHE A 71 -4.92 -1.73 -3.23
CA PHE A 71 -4.32 -2.96 -2.74
C PHE A 71 -5.10 -3.47 -1.53
N ASP A 72 -5.20 -4.78 -1.47
CA ASP A 72 -5.78 -5.52 -0.35
C ASP A 72 -4.76 -6.57 0.09
N ALA A 73 -4.61 -6.74 1.40
CA ALA A 73 -3.78 -7.76 2.00
C ALA A 73 -4.59 -8.55 3.04
N GLU A 74 -4.61 -9.86 2.87
CA GLU A 74 -5.14 -10.81 3.86
C GLU A 74 -3.97 -11.40 4.62
N ILE A 75 -3.93 -11.19 5.93
CA ILE A 75 -2.76 -11.48 6.75
C ILE A 75 -3.15 -12.31 7.97
N GLU A 76 -2.36 -13.33 8.27
CA GLU A 76 -2.49 -14.19 9.44
C GLU A 76 -1.29 -13.97 10.35
N THR A 77 -1.58 -13.62 11.61
CA THR A 77 -0.59 -13.39 12.67
C THR A 77 -0.83 -14.37 13.82
N ASN A 78 0.12 -14.45 14.75
CA ASN A 78 -0.08 -15.19 16.01
C ASN A 78 -1.20 -14.64 16.91
N LYS A 79 -1.69 -13.41 16.67
CA LYS A 79 -2.78 -12.76 17.41
C LYS A 79 -4.13 -12.89 16.71
N GLY A 80 -4.16 -13.34 15.45
CA GLY A 80 -5.37 -13.49 14.65
C GLY A 80 -5.20 -13.02 13.21
N LYS A 81 -6.32 -13.05 12.48
CA LYS A 81 -6.40 -12.60 11.08
C LYS A 81 -6.63 -11.10 11.01
N ASP A 82 -5.97 -10.47 10.04
CA ASP A 82 -6.10 -9.08 9.70
C ASP A 82 -6.39 -8.89 8.22
N VAL A 83 -7.00 -7.75 7.91
CA VAL A 83 -7.16 -7.29 6.54
C VAL A 83 -6.71 -5.84 6.48
N LEU A 84 -5.77 -5.57 5.59
CA LEU A 84 -5.27 -4.24 5.27
C LEU A 84 -5.75 -3.88 3.87
N THR A 85 -6.45 -2.76 3.73
CA THR A 85 -6.86 -2.22 2.42
C THR A 85 -6.38 -0.78 2.32
N PHE A 86 -5.69 -0.44 1.23
CA PHE A 86 -5.15 0.89 1.02
C PHE A 86 -5.03 1.23 -0.47
N LEU A 87 -4.87 2.52 -0.75
CA LEU A 87 -4.57 3.04 -2.09
C LEU A 87 -3.09 3.39 -2.17
N VAL A 88 -2.44 3.05 -3.28
CA VAL A 88 -1.08 3.45 -3.63
C VAL A 88 -1.15 4.43 -4.79
N SER A 89 -0.48 5.56 -4.66
CA SER A 89 -0.45 6.61 -5.69
C SER A 89 0.96 7.14 -5.90
N GLU A 90 1.33 7.34 -7.16
CA GLU A 90 2.54 8.07 -7.52
C GLU A 90 2.25 9.57 -7.44
N GLN A 91 3.00 10.29 -6.61
CA GLN A 91 2.93 11.75 -6.51
C GLN A 91 4.08 12.35 -7.30
N THR A 92 3.79 12.73 -8.55
CA THR A 92 4.73 13.49 -9.39
C THR A 92 4.65 14.97 -9.03
N SER A 93 5.80 15.63 -8.89
CA SER A 93 6.00 17.02 -8.45
C SER A 93 5.39 18.11 -9.36
N GLY A 94 4.08 18.09 -9.58
CA GLY A 94 3.32 19.09 -10.33
C GLY A 94 1.84 19.01 -9.97
N MET A 95 1.38 19.88 -9.07
CA MET A 95 0.01 19.97 -8.53
C MET A 95 -0.46 18.80 -7.67
N GLY A 96 -0.08 18.85 -6.39
CA GLY A 96 -0.67 18.06 -5.30
C GLY A 96 -0.44 18.74 -3.95
N SER A 97 -0.42 20.07 -3.93
CA SER A 97 -0.34 20.86 -2.70
C SER A 97 -1.70 20.87 -2.03
N TYR A 98 -1.95 20.02 -1.02
CA TYR A 98 -2.75 20.34 0.19
C TYR A 98 -2.50 19.25 1.25
N ILE A 99 -1.31 19.24 1.85
CA ILE A 99 -1.22 18.86 3.27
C ILE A 99 -1.58 20.13 4.03
N SER A 100 -2.83 20.23 4.50
CA SER A 100 -3.17 21.19 5.55
C SER A 100 -2.73 20.60 6.89
N GLN A 101 -2.02 21.41 7.67
CA GLN A 101 -1.48 21.08 8.98
C GLN A 101 -2.58 21.02 10.05
N ASN A 102 -2.45 20.02 10.94
CA ASN A 102 -3.17 19.79 12.20
C ASN A 102 -4.68 19.56 12.14
#